data_AF-A0A9W8Z6S8-F1
#
_entry.id   AF-A0A9W8Z6S8-F1
#
_cell.length_a   1.000
_cell.length_b   1.000
_cell.length_c   1.000
_cell.angle_alpha   90.00
_cell.angle_beta   90.00
_cell.angle_gamma   90.00
#
_symmetry.space_group_name_H-M   'P 1'
#
loop_
_entity.id
_entity.type
_entity.pdbx_description
1 polymer ?
#
loop_
_entity_poly.entity_id
_entity_poly.type
_entity_poly.pdbx_seq_one_letter_code
_entity_poly.pdbx_strand_id
1 'polypeptide(L)'
;MVEIVGAGGQMGKHLTEHLLARGQHIITAITRPASTSKLPDCVNVVQIDYTSKYEKDAAALVDALRGQQVLLVTMSHKALSTTKLIVRAAATAQVPYILPNSFGRDAANTQLISDSLMSGL
;
A
#
# COMPACT_ATOMS: atom_id res chain seq x y z
N MET A 1 1.12 13.71 6.34
CA MET A 1 1.93 12.94 5.38
C MET A 1 1.27 11.60 5.14
N VAL A 2 1.15 11.22 3.86
CA VAL A 2 0.41 10.05 3.40
C VAL A 2 1.36 9.18 2.59
N GLU A 3 1.52 7.94 3.02
CA GLU A 3 2.29 6.93 2.30
C GLU A 3 1.36 6.05 1.47
N ILE A 4 1.73 5.76 0.22
CA ILE A 4 0.94 4.92 -0.67
C ILE A 4 1.80 3.81 -1.26
N VAL A 5 1.43 2.56 -1.01
CA VAL A 5 2.01 1.40 -1.69
C VAL A 5 1.10 1.00 -2.85
N GLY A 6 1.66 0.99 -4.07
CA GLY A 6 0.88 0.72 -5.28
C GLY A 6 0.25 1.95 -5.92
N ALA A 7 0.85 3.13 -5.72
CA ALA A 7 0.39 4.42 -6.25
C ALA A 7 0.21 4.45 -7.78
N GLY A 8 0.96 3.65 -8.52
CA GLY A 8 0.85 3.56 -10.00
C GLY A 8 -0.21 2.57 -10.49
N GLY A 9 -0.87 1.84 -9.59
CA GLY A 9 -1.88 0.84 -9.92
C GLY A 9 -3.22 1.46 -10.32
N GLN A 10 -4.17 0.60 -10.74
CA GLN A 10 -5.48 1.05 -11.23
C GLN A 10 -6.24 1.89 -10.20
N MET A 11 -6.19 1.50 -8.91
CA MET A 11 -6.80 2.27 -7.83
C MET A 11 -5.87 3.36 -7.29
N GLY A 12 -4.57 3.03 -7.12
CA GLY A 12 -3.59 3.95 -6.55
C GLY A 12 -3.46 5.27 -7.31
N LYS A 13 -3.54 5.24 -8.65
CA LYS A 13 -3.37 6.45 -9.47
C LYS A 13 -4.45 7.50 -9.17
N HIS A 14 -5.71 7.06 -9.06
CA HIS A 14 -6.83 7.95 -8.81
C HIS A 14 -6.80 8.51 -7.38
N LEU A 15 -6.44 7.68 -6.40
CA LEU A 15 -6.26 8.14 -5.02
C LEU A 15 -5.14 9.17 -4.93
N THR A 16 -3.99 8.89 -5.56
CA THR A 16 -2.83 9.79 -5.61
C THR A 16 -3.22 11.13 -6.24
N GLU A 17 -3.86 11.12 -7.41
CA GLU A 17 -4.31 12.34 -8.12
C GLU A 17 -5.23 13.21 -7.26
N HIS A 18 -6.23 12.62 -6.61
CA HIS A 18 -7.21 13.38 -5.82
C HIS A 18 -6.63 13.91 -4.51
N LEU A 19 -5.74 13.14 -3.86
CA LEU A 19 -5.04 13.59 -2.66
C LEU A 19 -4.10 14.77 -2.97
N LEU A 20 -3.42 14.74 -4.12
CA LEU A 20 -2.59 15.86 -4.60
C LEU A 20 -3.43 17.08 -4.95
N ALA A 21 -4.54 16.89 -5.69
CA ALA A 21 -5.42 17.99 -6.08
C ALA A 21 -6.00 18.75 -4.88
N ARG A 22 -6.15 18.09 -3.73
CA ARG A 22 -6.60 18.73 -2.49
C ARG A 22 -5.52 19.60 -1.84
N GLY A 23 -4.23 19.37 -2.15
CA GLY A 23 -3.10 20.20 -1.69
C GLY A 23 -2.83 20.16 -0.18
N GLN A 24 -3.48 19.25 0.57
CA GLN A 24 -3.37 19.15 2.03
C GLN A 24 -2.39 18.07 2.49
N HIS A 25 -1.84 17.30 1.55
CA HIS A 25 -1.06 16.11 1.85
C HIS A 25 0.26 16.13 1.10
N ILE A 26 1.35 15.88 1.83
CA ILE A 26 2.61 15.44 1.25
C ILE A 26 2.46 13.93 1.02
N ILE A 27 2.59 13.50 -0.23
CA ILE A 27 2.44 12.11 -0.64
C ILE A 27 3.80 11.51 -0.93
N THR A 28 4.05 10.35 -0.33
CA THR A 28 5.18 9.49 -0.68
C THR A 28 4.65 8.17 -1.21
N ALA A 29 5.15 7.75 -2.36
CA ALA A 29 4.87 6.46 -2.95
C ALA A 29 6.02 5.49 -2.69
N ILE A 30 5.72 4.39 -2.01
CA ILE A 30 6.64 3.26 -1.90
C ILE A 30 6.43 2.36 -3.12
N THR A 31 7.48 2.22 -3.92
CA THR A 31 7.48 1.45 -5.17
C THR A 31 8.55 0.38 -5.16
N ARG A 32 8.33 -0.70 -5.92
CA ARG A 32 9.39 -1.69 -6.17
C ARG A 32 10.42 -1.11 -7.12
N PRO A 33 11.72 -1.45 -7.00
CA PRO A 33 12.76 -0.98 -7.91
C PRO A 33 12.47 -1.28 -9.40
N ALA A 34 11.85 -2.43 -9.68
CA ALA A 34 11.46 -2.82 -11.04
C ALA A 34 10.15 -2.17 -11.55
N SER A 35 9.59 -1.19 -10.83
CA SER A 35 8.35 -0.52 -11.23
C SER A 35 8.59 0.39 -12.45
N THR A 36 7.75 0.24 -13.47
CA THR A 36 7.72 1.12 -14.66
C THR A 36 6.58 2.15 -14.60
N SER A 37 5.86 2.21 -13.47
CA SER A 37 4.74 3.13 -13.31
C SER A 37 5.22 4.58 -13.27
N LYS A 38 4.60 5.44 -14.07
CA LYS A 38 4.83 6.89 -14.02
C LYS A 38 3.93 7.50 -12.96
N LEU A 39 4.51 8.30 -12.06
CA LEU A 39 3.81 9.03 -11.01
C LEU A 39 3.95 10.54 -11.27
N PRO A 40 3.02 11.38 -10.79
CA PRO A 40 3.16 12.83 -10.87
C PRO A 40 4.44 13.31 -10.18
N ASP A 41 5.10 14.34 -10.73
CA ASP A 41 6.41 14.82 -10.27
C ASP A 41 6.42 15.32 -8.82
N CYS A 42 5.27 15.74 -8.30
CA CYS A 42 5.10 16.21 -6.92
C CYS A 42 4.95 15.07 -5.88
N VAL A 43 5.02 13.81 -6.31
CA VAL A 43 5.02 12.64 -5.42
C VAL A 43 6.45 12.27 -5.06
N ASN A 44 6.75 12.17 -3.76
CA ASN A 44 8.03 11.62 -3.33
C ASN A 44 8.06 10.12 -3.63
N VAL A 45 9.13 9.63 -4.27
CA VAL A 45 9.23 8.20 -4.60
C VAL A 45 10.32 7.55 -3.77
N VAL A 46 9.95 6.53 -3.01
CA VAL A 46 10.86 5.68 -2.24
C VAL A 46 10.85 4.29 -2.87
N GLN A 47 12.03 3.82 -3.30
CA GLN A 47 12.17 2.51 -3.94
C GLN A 47 12.60 1.47 -2.91
N ILE A 48 11.74 0.50 -2.61
CA ILE A 48 12.00 -0.58 -1.65
C ILE A 48 11.60 -1.90 -2.28
N ASP A 49 12.47 -2.90 -2.21
CA ASP A 49 12.10 -4.27 -2.53
C ASP A 49 11.44 -4.94 -1.33
N TYR A 50 10.12 -4.98 -1.35
CA TYR A 50 9.28 -5.66 -0.37
C TYR A 50 8.67 -6.96 -0.94
N THR A 51 9.32 -7.55 -1.95
CA THR A 51 8.96 -8.86 -2.52
C THR A 51 9.75 -10.01 -1.91
N SER A 52 10.76 -9.72 -1.07
CA SER A 52 11.51 -10.71 -0.30
C SER A 52 10.56 -11.54 0.57
N LYS A 53 10.75 -12.86 0.55
CA LYS A 53 9.97 -13.82 1.34
C LYS A 53 10.31 -13.78 2.83
N TYR A 54 11.32 -13.01 3.23
CA TYR A 54 11.84 -13.01 4.59
C TYR A 54 11.46 -11.71 5.31
N GLU A 55 10.74 -11.84 6.43
CA GLU A 55 10.31 -10.71 7.27
C GLU A 55 11.46 -9.86 7.81
N LYS A 56 12.66 -10.45 7.93
CA LYS A 56 13.87 -9.77 8.42
C LYS A 56 14.34 -8.59 7.55
N ASP A 57 13.84 -8.48 6.31
CA ASP A 57 14.21 -7.41 5.38
C ASP A 57 13.23 -6.22 5.42
N ALA A 58 12.26 -6.22 6.34
CA ALA A 58 11.29 -5.12 6.49
C ALA A 58 11.89 -3.82 7.07
N ALA A 59 13.17 -3.78 7.44
CA ALA A 59 13.79 -2.60 8.04
C ALA A 59 13.64 -1.35 7.17
N ALA A 60 13.87 -1.47 5.86
CA ALA A 60 13.69 -0.37 4.92
C ALA A 60 12.22 0.11 4.84
N LEU A 61 11.25 -0.81 4.93
CA LEU A 61 9.82 -0.44 5.02
C LEU A 61 9.52 0.29 6.33
N VAL A 62 10.01 -0.23 7.46
CA VAL A 62 9.81 0.40 8.77
C VAL A 62 10.36 1.82 8.74
N ASP A 63 11.59 2.01 8.27
CA ASP A 63 12.23 3.32 8.25
C ASP A 63 11.53 4.30 7.30
N ALA A 64 11.06 3.85 6.14
CA ALA A 64 10.25 4.69 5.24
C ALA A 64 8.88 5.07 5.84
N LEU A 65 8.31 4.20 6.67
CA LEU A 65 7.02 4.43 7.32
C LEU A 65 7.11 5.24 8.61
N ARG A 66 8.30 5.45 9.18
CA ARG A 66 8.47 6.23 10.41
C ARG A 66 8.00 7.67 10.21
N GLY A 67 7.22 8.15 11.17
CA GLY A 67 6.64 9.50 11.14
C GLY A 67 5.40 9.61 10.26
N GLN A 68 5.10 8.62 9.41
CA GLN A 68 3.93 8.68 8.53
C GLN A 68 2.63 8.61 9.32
N GLN A 69 1.64 9.40 8.90
CA GLN A 69 0.35 9.50 9.59
C GLN A 69 -0.68 8.52 9.02
N VAL A 70 -0.60 8.25 7.73
CA VAL A 70 -1.54 7.41 6.98
C VAL A 70 -0.74 6.52 6.03
N LEU A 71 -1.07 5.23 6.01
CA LEU A 71 -0.61 4.28 4.99
C LEU A 71 -1.81 3.77 4.18
N LEU A 72 -1.76 3.94 2.87
CA LEU A 72 -2.72 3.38 1.92
C LEU A 72 -2.07 2.22 1.14
N VAL A 73 -2.71 1.05 1.15
CA VAL A 73 -2.24 -0.12 0.40
C VAL A 73 -3.19 -0.42 -0.74
N THR A 74 -2.75 -0.19 -1.98
CA THR A 74 -3.57 -0.37 -3.21
C THR A 74 -2.96 -1.40 -4.15
N MET A 75 -2.34 -2.44 -3.58
CA MET A 75 -1.67 -3.50 -4.32
C MET A 75 -2.64 -4.56 -4.86
N SER A 76 -2.16 -5.39 -5.78
CA SER A 76 -2.93 -6.55 -6.26
C SER A 76 -3.19 -7.56 -5.14
N HIS A 77 -4.40 -8.15 -5.11
CA HIS A 77 -4.79 -9.20 -4.17
C HIS A 77 -3.91 -10.46 -4.26
N LYS A 78 -3.22 -10.68 -5.39
CA LYS A 78 -2.29 -11.81 -5.57
C LYS A 78 -1.05 -11.76 -4.66
N ALA A 79 -0.84 -10.65 -3.93
CA ALA A 79 0.33 -10.42 -3.08
C ALA A 79 0.00 -10.45 -1.57
N LEU A 80 -0.79 -11.43 -1.12
CA LEU A 80 -1.24 -11.53 0.29
C LEU A 80 -0.11 -11.57 1.32
N SER A 81 0.97 -12.31 1.05
CA SER A 81 2.13 -12.38 1.95
C SER A 81 2.79 -11.02 2.11
N THR A 82 2.91 -10.26 1.02
CA THR A 82 3.43 -8.89 1.02
C THR A 82 2.56 -7.94 1.82
N THR A 83 1.22 -8.06 1.76
CA THR A 83 0.33 -7.23 2.57
C THR A 83 0.56 -7.44 4.07
N LYS A 84 0.78 -8.68 4.53
CA LYS A 84 1.11 -8.96 5.94
C LYS A 84 2.41 -8.29 6.36
N LEU A 85 3.44 -8.37 5.52
CA LEU A 85 4.74 -7.73 5.75
C LEU A 85 4.60 -6.21 5.92
N ILE A 86 3.88 -5.55 5.01
CA ILE A 86 3.67 -4.10 5.02
C ILE A 86 2.91 -3.66 6.27
N VAL A 87 1.84 -4.37 6.64
CA VAL A 87 1.05 -4.05 7.84
C VAL A 87 1.89 -4.19 9.11
N ARG A 88 2.72 -5.24 9.21
CA ARG A 88 3.65 -5.40 10.34
C ARG A 88 4.68 -4.29 10.39
N ALA A 89 5.26 -3.92 9.25
CA ALA A 89 6.21 -2.82 9.18
C ALA A 89 5.59 -1.49 9.63
N ALA A 90 4.35 -1.21 9.18
CA ALA A 90 3.60 -0.03 9.59
C ALA A 90 3.28 -0.01 11.08
N ALA A 91 2.91 -1.17 11.65
CA ALA A 91 2.69 -1.31 13.08
C ALA A 91 3.99 -1.04 13.88
N THR A 92 5.12 -1.59 13.46
CA THR A 92 6.44 -1.33 14.07
C THR A 92 6.86 0.14 13.95
N ALA A 93 6.55 0.78 12.82
CA ALA A 93 6.78 2.21 12.60
C ALA A 93 5.77 3.13 13.31
N GLN A 94 4.77 2.54 13.98
CA GLN A 94 3.70 3.22 14.71
C GLN A 94 2.85 4.15 13.83
N VAL A 95 2.57 3.73 12.59
CA VAL A 95 1.67 4.48 11.69
C VAL A 95 0.25 4.50 12.30
N PRO A 96 -0.33 5.69 12.58
CA PRO A 96 -1.61 5.80 13.27
C PRO A 96 -2.81 5.23 12.51
N TYR A 97 -2.79 5.30 11.17
CA TYR A 97 -3.90 4.86 10.35
C TYR A 97 -3.41 4.06 9.13
N ILE A 98 -3.96 2.85 8.97
CA ILE A 98 -3.65 1.96 7.87
C ILE A 98 -4.96 1.63 7.16
N LEU A 99 -5.04 1.99 5.87
CA LEU A 99 -6.08 1.49 4.98
C LEU A 99 -5.53 0.30 4.18
N PRO A 100 -5.87 -0.94 4.54
CA PRO A 100 -5.46 -2.11 3.78
C PRO A 100 -6.12 -2.11 2.39
N ASN A 101 -5.68 -3.02 1.53
CA ASN A 101 -6.28 -3.17 0.20
C ASN A 101 -7.72 -3.72 0.29
N SER A 102 -8.68 -2.81 0.44
CA SER A 102 -10.09 -3.13 0.72
C SER A 102 -11.04 -2.35 -0.21
N PHE A 103 -10.70 -2.27 -1.50
CA PHE A 103 -11.49 -1.56 -2.52
C PHE A 103 -12.45 -2.51 -3.28
N GLY A 104 -13.01 -3.49 -2.57
CA GLY A 104 -13.75 -4.59 -3.15
C GLY A 104 -15.00 -4.97 -2.35
N ARG A 105 -15.25 -6.27 -2.26
CA ARG A 105 -16.41 -6.83 -1.56
C ARG A 105 -16.23 -6.76 -0.05
N ASP A 106 -17.35 -6.74 0.67
CA ASP A 106 -17.36 -6.89 2.12
C ASP A 106 -16.77 -8.25 2.50
N ALA A 107 -15.64 -8.22 3.21
CA ALA A 107 -14.95 -9.42 3.68
C ALA A 107 -15.70 -10.15 4.80
N ALA A 108 -16.73 -9.55 5.41
CA ALA A 108 -17.61 -10.20 6.39
C ALA A 108 -18.79 -10.93 5.74
N ASN A 109 -19.09 -10.68 4.45
CA ASN A 109 -20.18 -11.33 3.74
C ASN A 109 -19.71 -12.62 3.08
N THR A 110 -19.88 -13.73 3.80
CA THR A 110 -19.41 -15.06 3.38
C THR A 110 -20.04 -15.54 2.06
N GLN A 111 -21.30 -15.16 1.79
CA GLN A 111 -21.98 -15.50 0.54
C GLN A 111 -21.38 -14.76 -0.65
N LEU A 112 -21.06 -13.47 -0.51
CA LEU A 112 -20.37 -12.73 -1.57
C LEU A 112 -18.93 -13.21 -1.79
N ILE A 113 -18.29 -13.77 -0.77
CA ILE A 113 -16.95 -14.36 -0.89
C ILE A 113 -17.00 -15.69 -1.63
N SER A 114 -17.97 -16.57 -1.34
CA SER A 114 -18.11 -17.87 -2.00
C SER A 114 -18.31 -17.73 -3.51
N ASP A 115 -19.01 -16.69 -3.94
CA ASP A 115 -19.31 -16.42 -5.35
C ASP A 115 -18.15 -15.67 -6.06
N SER A 116 -17.03 -15.46 -5.39
CA SER A 116 -15.88 -14.72 -5.90
C SER A 116 -14.65 -15.60 -6.11
N LEU A 117 -13.66 -15.08 -6.85
CA LEU A 117 -12.35 -15.72 -7.02
C LEU A 117 -11.51 -15.77 -5.73
N MET A 118 -12.07 -15.35 -4.59
CA MET A 118 -11.41 -15.35 -3.28
C MET A 118 -11.79 -16.59 -2.45
N SER A 119 -12.66 -17.47 -2.94
CA SER A 119 -13.00 -18.72 -2.26
C SER A 119 -11.75 -19.61 -2.11
N GLY A 120 -11.33 -19.89 -0.87
CA GLY A 120 -10.19 -20.76 -0.57
C GLY A 120 -8.84 -20.07 -0.32
N LEU A 121 -8.82 -18.72 -0.23
CA LEU A 121 -7.68 -17.93 0.26
C LEU A 121 -7.60 -17.88 1.80
#